data_AF-A0A259C8W7-F1
#
_entry.id   AF-A0A259C8W7-F1
#
_cell.length_a   1.000
_cell.length_b   1.000
_cell.length_c   1.000
_cell.angle_alpha   90.00
_cell.angle_beta   90.00
_cell.angle_gamma   90.00
#
_symmetry.space_group_name_H-M   'P 1'
#
loop_
_entity.id
_entity.type
_entity.pdbx_description
1 polymer ?
#
loop_
_entity_poly.entity_id
_entity_poly.type
_entity_poly.pdbx_seq_one_letter_code
_entity_poly.pdbx_strand_id
1 'polypeptide(L)'
;MSRDSLADAAAERTIAPAAEAEHGHADHDGHDHNDHEHDHPFEWLEAVRIGLVALAAAAVWFRVWEPLPSVSVIGVIGLAIGGWPIFKEAFENILQRRMTMELSMSIAIIAAGAIGEFFTALVITLFVLVAEVLEGLTVGRGRKAIRDLLDFLPREVSVRRTGAVTTISAEELGVGDAILIAPGGRIPVDGTVLKGNSFVDESRITGESMPVEKVAGANIFAGSINQSGALEVRAERIGRDTSYGKIIEAVEQAERSRAPVQRLADRLAGYLVYFALGSALLTYIITRDLYATISVVIVAGACGIAAGTPLAILGGIGRAARLGAIIKGGVHLEMLGKVDTVVLDKTGTLTFGRPEVQKITAADGVSVEDVLAAAATAEIRSEHPLGKAIIAKATKDGVAVVEPEAFSYTPGRGIAADVADGRIFVGNNAWMTDNGIAVPAAPGTEQAAVSEILVARDGRYLGAIAVADTIRPEARAAMQSLALMGIKTILLTGDAAAVA
;
A
#
# COMPACT_ATOMS: atom_id res chain seq x y z
N MET A 1 -22.39 0.62 -25.06
CA MET A 1 -20.97 0.76 -25.48
C MET A 1 -20.34 -0.61 -25.32
N SER A 2 -19.77 -1.17 -26.39
CA SER A 2 -19.15 -2.51 -26.37
C SER A 2 -17.96 -2.53 -25.40
N ARG A 3 -17.77 -3.65 -24.68
CA ARG A 3 -16.59 -3.91 -23.81
C ARG A 3 -15.27 -3.66 -24.53
N ASP A 4 -15.23 -3.87 -25.85
CA ASP A 4 -14.03 -3.66 -26.66
C ASP A 4 -13.63 -2.18 -26.75
N SER A 5 -14.61 -1.26 -26.78
CA SER A 5 -14.34 0.19 -26.90
C SER A 5 -13.70 0.82 -25.65
N LEU A 6 -13.80 0.18 -24.49
CA LEU A 6 -13.17 0.64 -23.25
C LEU A 6 -11.75 0.08 -23.10
N ALA A 7 -11.50 -1.13 -23.60
CA ALA A 7 -10.16 -1.72 -23.64
C ALA A 7 -9.26 -0.98 -24.66
N ASP A 8 -9.80 -0.65 -25.83
CA ASP A 8 -9.08 0.09 -26.87
C ASP A 8 -8.75 1.53 -26.43
N ALA A 9 -9.69 2.19 -25.72
CA ALA A 9 -9.46 3.53 -25.16
C ALA A 9 -8.47 3.55 -23.98
N ALA A 10 -8.30 2.43 -23.28
CA ALA A 10 -7.29 2.27 -22.22
C ALA A 10 -5.89 2.00 -22.81
N ALA A 11 -5.81 1.26 -23.92
CA ALA A 11 -4.56 1.01 -24.64
C ALA A 11 -3.96 2.29 -25.24
N GLU A 12 -4.77 3.20 -25.79
CA GLU A 12 -4.30 4.47 -26.36
C GLU A 12 -3.77 5.49 -25.33
N ARG A 13 -4.11 5.34 -24.04
CA ARG A 13 -3.70 6.29 -22.97
C ARG A 13 -2.58 5.76 -22.07
N THR A 14 -2.16 4.52 -22.28
CA THR A 14 -1.05 3.93 -21.54
C THR A 14 0.24 4.21 -22.28
N ILE A 15 0.92 5.30 -21.93
CA ILE A 15 2.28 5.58 -22.43
C ILE A 15 3.23 4.64 -21.67
N ALA A 16 3.25 3.37 -22.06
CA ALA A 16 4.38 2.52 -21.80
C ALA A 16 5.53 3.00 -22.70
N PRO A 17 6.74 3.26 -22.19
CA PRO A 17 7.87 3.57 -23.06
C PRO A 17 8.15 2.34 -23.94
N ALA A 18 8.22 2.57 -25.26
CA ALA A 18 8.53 1.54 -26.23
C ALA A 18 9.89 0.90 -25.93
N ALA A 19 9.91 -0.43 -25.84
CA ALA A 19 11.14 -1.20 -25.75
C ALA A 19 11.87 -1.16 -27.10
N GLU A 20 12.97 -0.42 -27.17
CA GLU A 20 13.98 -0.59 -28.21
C GLU A 20 14.89 -1.77 -27.83
N ALA A 21 15.03 -2.70 -28.75
CA ALA A 21 15.91 -3.85 -28.66
C ALA A 21 17.33 -3.49 -29.11
N GLU A 22 18.27 -4.30 -28.61
CA GLU A 22 19.71 -4.39 -28.91
C GLU A 22 20.64 -3.42 -28.15
N HIS A 23 21.27 -3.93 -27.09
CA HIS A 23 22.73 -4.07 -27.04
C HIS A 23 23.19 -5.01 -25.91
N GLY A 24 23.95 -6.03 -26.32
CA GLY A 24 25.17 -6.56 -25.69
C GLY A 24 25.21 -6.77 -24.17
N HIS A 25 25.24 -8.05 -23.79
CA HIS A 25 25.83 -8.52 -22.53
C HIS A 25 27.10 -7.75 -22.16
N ALA A 26 27.08 -7.12 -21.00
CA ALA A 26 28.27 -6.75 -20.25
C ALA A 26 27.97 -6.98 -18.76
N ASP A 27 28.85 -7.75 -18.14
CA ASP A 27 28.80 -8.17 -16.75
C ASP A 27 28.57 -6.99 -15.81
N HIS A 28 27.50 -7.06 -15.01
CA HIS A 28 27.29 -6.15 -13.90
C HIS A 28 27.95 -6.72 -12.65
N ASP A 29 29.14 -6.22 -12.37
CA ASP A 29 29.76 -6.27 -11.05
C ASP A 29 28.76 -5.84 -9.98
N GLY A 30 28.63 -6.69 -8.97
CA GLY A 30 27.83 -6.44 -7.78
C GLY A 30 28.36 -5.23 -7.02
N HIS A 31 27.67 -4.11 -7.17
CA HIS A 31 27.71 -3.04 -6.18
C HIS A 31 26.52 -3.22 -5.25
N ASP A 32 26.80 -3.90 -4.13
CA ASP A 32 26.01 -3.87 -2.92
C ASP A 32 25.79 -2.40 -2.53
N HIS A 33 24.61 -1.88 -2.85
CA HIS A 33 24.08 -0.73 -2.15
C HIS A 33 23.67 -1.21 -0.76
N ASN A 34 24.60 -1.07 0.19
CA ASN A 34 24.31 -1.04 1.62
C ASN A 34 23.32 0.10 1.87
N ASP A 35 22.03 -0.21 1.73
CA ASP A 35 20.92 0.60 2.21
C ASP A 35 20.95 0.55 3.74
N HIS A 36 21.75 1.44 4.32
CA HIS A 36 21.75 1.67 5.75
C HIS A 36 20.38 2.21 6.18
N GLU A 37 19.61 1.34 6.83
CA GLU A 37 18.61 1.72 7.82
C GLU A 37 19.27 2.59 8.88
N HIS A 38 19.15 3.91 8.75
CA HIS A 38 19.44 4.83 9.83
C HIS A 38 18.16 5.14 10.60
N ASP A 39 17.99 4.38 11.67
CA ASP A 39 17.14 4.69 12.81
C ASP A 39 17.71 5.95 13.51
N HIS A 40 17.06 7.09 13.30
CA HIS A 40 17.07 8.30 14.15
C HIS A 40 18.38 9.01 14.62
N PRO A 41 19.52 9.11 13.89
CA PRO A 41 20.63 10.00 14.30
C PRO A 41 20.58 11.38 13.61
N PHE A 42 19.76 11.53 12.56
CA PHE A 42 19.83 12.68 11.64
C PHE A 42 19.13 13.93 12.20
N GLU A 43 17.96 13.78 12.83
CA GLU A 43 17.14 14.92 13.31
C GLU A 43 17.83 15.74 14.41
N TRP A 44 18.56 15.10 15.35
CA TRP A 44 19.25 15.81 16.42
C TRP A 44 20.47 16.58 15.93
N LEU A 45 21.24 15.97 15.00
CA LEU A 45 22.45 16.60 14.45
C LEU A 45 22.11 17.83 13.61
N GLU A 46 21.01 17.78 12.85
CA GLU A 46 20.48 18.92 12.09
C GLU A 46 20.00 20.05 12.99
N ALA A 47 19.24 19.73 14.05
CA ALA A 47 18.78 20.73 15.02
C ALA A 47 19.96 21.45 15.71
N VAL A 48 21.00 20.69 16.09
CA VAL A 48 22.23 21.25 16.66
C VAL A 48 22.94 22.14 15.63
N ARG A 49 23.05 21.72 14.37
CA ARG A 49 23.67 22.51 13.30
C ARG A 49 22.92 23.83 13.07
N ILE A 50 21.59 23.79 12.97
CA ILE A 50 20.74 24.98 12.84
C ILE A 50 20.96 25.93 14.03
N GLY A 51 20.97 25.39 15.24
CA GLY A 51 21.25 26.16 16.47
C GLY A 51 22.63 26.83 16.44
N LEU A 52 23.67 26.11 16.02
CA LEU A 52 25.03 26.63 15.89
C LEU A 52 25.13 27.76 14.85
N VAL A 53 24.48 27.60 13.69
CA VAL A 53 24.46 28.65 12.64
C VAL A 53 23.70 29.89 13.12
N ALA A 54 22.58 29.71 13.82
CA ALA A 54 21.82 30.82 14.40
C ALA A 54 22.63 31.57 15.46
N LEU A 55 23.35 30.85 16.33
CA LEU A 55 24.25 31.45 17.32
C LEU A 55 25.43 32.17 16.65
N ALA A 56 26.01 31.60 15.60
CA ALA A 56 27.05 32.27 14.82
C ALA A 56 26.53 33.57 14.17
N ALA A 57 25.32 33.55 13.59
CA ALA A 57 24.71 34.73 12.99
C ALA A 57 24.49 35.84 14.04
N ALA A 58 24.00 35.48 15.22
CA ALA A 58 23.84 36.41 16.34
C ALA A 58 25.19 36.97 16.82
N ALA A 59 26.21 36.13 16.95
CA ALA A 59 27.55 36.55 17.37
C ALA A 59 28.20 37.53 16.38
N VAL A 60 28.06 37.28 15.07
CA VAL A 60 28.52 38.21 14.01
C VAL A 60 27.75 39.52 14.06
N TRP A 61 26.42 39.49 14.27
CA TRP A 61 25.60 40.69 14.39
C TRP A 61 26.01 41.58 15.56
N PHE A 62 26.23 40.98 16.74
CA PHE A 62 26.67 41.68 17.95
C PHE A 62 28.17 41.97 17.99
N ARG A 63 28.92 41.62 16.93
CA ARG A 63 30.39 41.74 16.83
C ARG A 63 31.12 41.15 18.03
N VAL A 64 30.62 40.02 18.52
CA VAL A 64 31.22 39.31 19.64
C VAL A 64 32.52 38.69 19.14
N TRP A 65 33.66 39.21 19.61
CA TRP A 65 35.00 38.68 19.31
C TRP A 65 35.35 38.63 17.82
N GLU A 66 35.50 39.81 17.21
CA GLU A 66 35.98 39.98 15.83
C GLU A 66 37.45 40.47 15.84
N PRO A 67 38.45 39.58 15.85
CA PRO A 67 39.86 39.95 15.92
C PRO A 67 40.40 40.61 14.63
N LEU A 68 39.68 40.49 13.51
CA LEU A 68 40.03 41.06 12.21
C LEU A 68 38.87 41.93 11.70
N PRO A 69 39.10 43.19 11.28
CA PRO A 69 38.04 44.09 10.84
C PRO A 69 37.44 43.77 9.48
N SER A 70 38.08 42.90 8.69
CA SER A 70 37.66 42.54 7.32
C SER A 70 37.12 41.12 7.17
N VAL A 71 37.34 40.23 8.16
CA VAL A 71 36.92 38.83 8.10
C VAL A 71 36.45 38.37 9.48
N SER A 72 35.17 38.01 9.57
CA SER A 72 34.62 37.46 10.81
C SER A 72 35.01 35.98 10.94
N VAL A 73 35.91 35.66 11.87
CA VAL A 73 36.37 34.28 12.13
C VAL A 73 35.19 33.37 12.51
N ILE A 74 34.27 33.90 13.32
CA ILE A 74 33.02 33.22 13.70
C ILE A 74 32.14 33.02 12.47
N GLY A 75 32.06 34.01 11.59
CA GLY A 75 31.35 33.94 10.31
C GLY A 75 31.85 32.79 9.42
N VAL A 76 33.16 32.70 9.22
CA VAL A 76 33.79 31.67 8.40
C VAL A 76 33.57 30.27 8.99
N ILE A 77 33.77 30.10 10.30
CA ILE A 77 33.55 28.81 10.97
C ILE A 77 32.07 28.40 10.92
N GLY A 78 31.16 29.34 11.17
CA GLY A 78 29.71 29.10 11.09
C GLY A 78 29.27 28.68 9.69
N LEU A 79 29.82 29.32 8.65
CA LEU A 79 29.56 28.95 7.25
C LEU A 79 30.17 27.59 6.88
N ALA A 80 31.37 27.28 7.36
CA ALA A 80 32.00 25.99 7.09
C ALA A 80 31.21 24.83 7.71
N ILE A 81 30.73 24.98 8.94
CA ILE A 81 29.95 23.95 9.64
C ILE A 81 28.52 23.87 9.08
N GLY A 82 27.87 25.02 8.89
CA GLY A 82 26.48 25.10 8.44
C GLY A 82 26.30 24.80 6.96
N GLY A 83 27.21 25.29 6.11
CA GLY A 83 27.14 25.17 4.67
C GLY A 83 27.71 23.89 4.10
N TRP A 84 28.44 23.08 4.89
CA TRP A 84 29.05 21.83 4.41
C TRP A 84 28.09 20.89 3.64
N PRO A 85 26.86 20.61 4.12
CA PRO A 85 25.91 19.74 3.40
C PRO A 85 25.52 20.35 2.05
N ILE A 86 25.16 21.64 2.07
CA ILE A 86 24.73 22.42 0.91
C ILE A 86 25.83 22.41 -0.16
N PHE A 87 27.08 22.66 0.23
CA PHE A 87 28.22 22.66 -0.69
C PHE A 87 28.53 21.28 -1.25
N LYS A 88 28.39 20.22 -0.43
CA LYS A 88 28.58 18.85 -0.88
C LYS A 88 27.54 18.49 -1.95
N GLU A 89 26.27 18.77 -1.69
CA GLU A 89 25.17 18.51 -2.64
C GLU A 89 25.31 19.35 -3.91
N ALA A 90 25.66 20.63 -3.80
CA ALA A 90 25.91 21.47 -4.96
C ALA A 90 27.07 20.95 -5.81
N PHE A 91 28.15 20.44 -5.19
CA PHE A 91 29.26 19.85 -5.92
C PHE A 91 28.83 18.59 -6.70
N GLU A 92 28.08 17.70 -6.06
CA GLU A 92 27.50 16.51 -6.71
C GLU A 92 26.58 16.89 -7.88
N ASN A 93 25.74 17.92 -7.71
CA ASN A 93 24.83 18.43 -8.74
C ASN A 93 25.58 19.05 -9.94
N ILE A 94 26.69 19.78 -9.69
CA ILE A 94 27.58 20.27 -10.76
C ILE A 94 28.17 19.11 -11.56
N LEU A 95 28.65 18.06 -10.88
CA LEU A 95 29.20 16.86 -11.54
C LEU A 95 28.14 16.17 -12.42
N GLN A 96 26.90 16.12 -11.96
CA GLN A 96 25.77 15.56 -12.70
C GLN A 96 25.19 16.49 -13.77
N ARG A 97 25.75 17.71 -13.94
CA ARG A 97 25.25 18.76 -14.84
C ARG A 97 23.78 19.13 -14.59
N ARG A 98 23.33 19.05 -13.34
CA ARG A 98 21.98 19.44 -12.93
C ARG A 98 22.02 20.82 -12.31
N MET A 99 21.20 21.73 -12.85
CA MET A 99 21.00 23.05 -12.25
C MET A 99 19.84 22.95 -11.28
N THR A 100 20.19 22.85 -10.01
CA THR A 100 19.23 22.65 -8.93
C THR A 100 19.19 23.86 -8.00
N MET A 101 18.25 23.83 -7.07
CA MET A 101 18.02 24.88 -6.08
C MET A 101 19.20 25.04 -5.12
N GLU A 102 19.84 23.93 -4.73
CA GLU A 102 20.99 23.85 -3.82
C GLU A 102 22.22 24.56 -4.42
N LEU A 103 22.35 24.50 -5.75
CA LEU A 103 23.39 25.20 -6.51
C LEU A 103 23.18 26.73 -6.45
N SER A 104 21.95 27.20 -6.58
CA SER A 104 21.61 28.63 -6.41
C SER A 104 22.01 29.14 -5.03
N MET A 105 21.65 28.38 -4.00
CA MET A 105 21.88 28.73 -2.60
C MET A 105 23.38 28.74 -2.29
N SER A 106 24.12 27.75 -2.78
CA SER A 106 25.59 27.69 -2.63
C SER A 106 26.27 28.89 -3.26
N ILE A 107 25.88 29.29 -4.47
CA ILE A 107 26.43 30.47 -5.15
C ILE A 107 26.14 31.73 -4.31
N ALA A 108 24.93 31.90 -3.79
CA ALA A 108 24.57 33.05 -2.97
C ALA A 108 25.37 33.11 -1.66
N ILE A 109 25.54 31.99 -0.98
CA ILE A 109 26.32 31.89 0.28
C ILE A 109 27.80 32.22 0.01
N ILE A 110 28.39 31.64 -1.04
CA ILE A 110 29.79 31.89 -1.41
C ILE A 110 29.98 33.36 -1.83
N ALA A 111 29.07 33.91 -2.62
CA ALA A 111 29.14 35.28 -3.08
C ALA A 111 29.03 36.29 -1.91
N ALA A 112 28.10 36.06 -0.98
CA ALA A 112 27.97 36.87 0.24
C ALA A 112 29.22 36.79 1.13
N GLY A 113 29.79 35.58 1.29
CA GLY A 113 31.05 35.40 2.02
C GLY A 113 32.23 36.13 1.35
N ALA A 114 32.28 36.16 0.02
CA ALA A 114 33.37 36.78 -0.73
C ALA A 114 33.40 38.32 -0.60
N ILE A 115 32.26 38.98 -0.38
CA ILE A 115 32.18 40.44 -0.14
C ILE A 115 32.31 40.82 1.34
N GLY A 116 32.53 39.84 2.22
CA GLY A 116 32.62 40.05 3.67
C GLY A 116 31.27 40.17 4.39
N GLU A 117 30.16 39.92 3.70
CA GLU A 117 28.79 39.96 4.24
C GLU A 117 28.44 38.64 4.96
N PHE A 118 29.24 38.29 5.98
CA PHE A 118 29.12 37.02 6.70
C PHE A 118 27.78 36.87 7.44
N PHE A 119 27.21 37.95 7.95
CA PHE A 119 25.88 37.93 8.56
C PHE A 119 24.82 37.48 7.54
N THR A 120 24.81 38.10 6.36
CA THR A 120 23.89 37.76 5.26
C THR A 120 24.08 36.31 4.83
N ALA A 121 25.32 35.86 4.66
CA ALA A 121 25.63 34.48 4.28
C ALA A 121 25.12 33.47 5.34
N LEU A 122 25.32 33.73 6.63
CA LEU A 122 24.85 32.87 7.71
C LEU A 122 23.32 32.82 7.82
N VAL A 123 22.65 33.96 7.61
CA VAL A 123 21.17 34.01 7.58
C VAL A 123 20.62 33.19 6.41
N ILE A 124 21.24 33.29 5.22
CA ILE A 124 20.87 32.45 4.08
C ILE A 124 21.06 30.98 4.42
N THR A 125 22.24 30.58 4.93
CA THR A 125 22.52 29.20 5.36
C THR A 125 21.51 28.70 6.39
N LEU A 126 21.11 29.54 7.35
CA LEU A 126 20.10 29.19 8.35
C LEU A 126 18.75 28.87 7.72
N PHE A 127 18.27 29.72 6.81
CA PHE A 127 17.00 29.50 6.13
C PHE A 127 17.02 28.24 5.26
N VAL A 128 18.15 27.97 4.60
CA VAL A 128 18.32 26.76 3.77
C VAL A 128 18.27 25.50 4.62
N LEU A 129 19.02 25.45 5.73
CA LEU A 129 19.01 24.30 6.64
C LEU A 129 17.61 24.04 7.22
N VAL A 130 16.86 25.11 7.56
CA VAL A 130 15.47 24.97 8.01
C VAL A 130 14.58 24.42 6.89
N ALA A 131 14.76 24.88 5.64
CA ALA A 131 14.01 24.39 4.50
C ALA A 131 14.29 22.91 4.21
N GLU A 132 15.55 22.46 4.30
CA GLU A 132 15.93 21.05 4.15
C GLU A 132 15.27 20.16 5.21
N VAL A 133 15.26 20.59 6.47
CA VAL A 133 14.56 19.86 7.55
C VAL A 133 13.06 19.77 7.25
N LEU A 134 12.44 20.88 6.84
CA LEU A 134 11.01 20.87 6.47
C LEU A 134 10.73 19.95 5.28
N GLU A 135 11.63 19.91 4.29
CA GLU A 135 11.55 18.97 3.18
C GLU A 135 11.62 17.52 3.68
N GLY A 136 12.62 17.18 4.50
CA GLY A 136 12.77 15.85 5.10
C GLY A 136 11.54 15.38 5.89
N LEU A 137 10.86 16.29 6.60
CA LEU A 137 9.61 16.00 7.31
C LEU A 137 8.43 15.71 6.37
N THR A 138 8.48 16.16 5.12
CA THR A 138 7.42 15.95 4.11
C THR A 138 7.68 14.78 3.17
N VAL A 139 8.93 14.30 3.10
CA VAL A 139 9.30 13.12 2.30
C VAL A 139 8.74 11.87 2.96
N GLY A 140 7.86 11.20 2.23
CA GLY A 140 7.21 9.98 2.70
C GLY A 140 8.21 8.84 2.90
N ARG A 141 8.15 8.16 4.05
CA ARG A 141 8.79 6.85 4.25
C ARG A 141 7.90 5.77 3.64
N GLY A 142 8.00 5.55 2.33
CA GLY A 142 7.20 4.57 1.58
C GLY A 142 7.56 3.10 1.85
N ARG A 143 8.81 2.81 2.18
CA ARG A 143 9.34 1.43 2.17
C ARG A 143 8.82 0.47 3.26
N LYS A 144 7.92 0.89 4.14
CA LYS A 144 7.38 0.00 5.18
C LYS A 144 6.38 -1.00 4.58
N ALA A 145 5.51 -0.55 3.67
CA ALA A 145 4.50 -1.43 3.08
C ALA A 145 5.12 -2.57 2.26
N ILE A 146 6.21 -2.28 1.53
CA ILE A 146 6.97 -3.29 0.79
C ILE A 146 7.64 -4.30 1.75
N ARG A 147 8.22 -3.83 2.86
CA ARG A 147 8.79 -4.70 3.90
C ARG A 147 7.74 -5.62 4.51
N ASP A 148 6.57 -5.08 4.86
CA ASP A 148 5.46 -5.87 5.41
C ASP A 148 4.98 -6.96 4.42
N LEU A 149 5.03 -6.69 3.10
CA LEU A 149 4.74 -7.70 2.06
C LEU A 149 5.84 -8.78 1.99
N LEU A 150 7.11 -8.40 2.07
CA LEU A 150 8.25 -9.35 2.01
C LEU A 150 8.32 -10.25 3.25
N ASP A 151 8.12 -9.68 4.45
CA ASP A 151 8.10 -10.42 5.72
C ASP A 151 6.90 -11.38 5.84
N PHE A 152 5.93 -11.27 4.93
CA PHE A 152 4.82 -12.19 4.86
C PHE A 152 5.24 -13.57 4.33
N LEU A 153 6.18 -13.68 3.40
CA LEU A 153 6.55 -14.99 2.86
C LEU A 153 7.40 -15.79 3.88
N PRO A 154 7.16 -17.11 4.03
CA PRO A 154 7.93 -17.92 4.95
C PRO A 154 9.36 -18.09 4.45
N ARG A 155 10.34 -18.04 5.36
CA ARG A 155 11.77 -18.24 5.05
C ARG A 155 12.14 -19.71 4.89
N GLU A 156 11.40 -20.59 5.55
CA GLU A 156 11.62 -22.04 5.53
C GLU A 156 10.37 -22.75 5.02
N VAL A 157 10.59 -23.80 4.25
CA VAL A 157 9.53 -24.56 3.59
C VAL A 157 9.81 -26.06 3.72
N SER A 158 8.79 -26.83 4.10
CA SER A 158 8.90 -28.29 4.15
C SER A 158 8.63 -28.88 2.77
N VAL A 159 9.62 -29.57 2.20
CA VAL A 159 9.55 -30.18 0.87
C VAL A 159 9.67 -31.70 1.00
N ARG A 160 8.87 -32.41 0.20
CA ARG A 160 8.94 -33.87 0.06
C ARG A 160 9.78 -34.23 -1.16
N ARG A 161 11.03 -34.64 -0.92
CA ARG A 161 11.93 -35.18 -1.97
C ARG A 161 12.21 -36.65 -1.67
N THR A 162 12.14 -37.50 -2.69
CA THR A 162 12.43 -38.95 -2.57
C THR A 162 11.68 -39.66 -1.43
N GLY A 163 10.46 -39.21 -1.12
CA GLY A 163 9.61 -39.77 -0.06
C GLY A 163 9.89 -39.29 1.37
N ALA A 164 10.99 -38.56 1.60
CA ALA A 164 11.31 -37.94 2.89
C ALA A 164 10.88 -36.47 2.91
N VAL A 165 10.43 -35.99 4.07
CA VAL A 165 10.11 -34.57 4.29
C VAL A 165 11.33 -33.89 4.90
N THR A 166 11.82 -32.84 4.24
CA THR A 166 12.96 -32.03 4.68
C THR A 166 12.58 -30.56 4.65
N THR A 167 12.92 -29.82 5.70
CA THR A 167 12.78 -28.36 5.71
C THR A 167 13.99 -27.74 5.04
N ILE A 168 13.75 -26.89 4.04
CA ILE A 168 14.78 -26.15 3.28
C ILE A 168 14.48 -24.64 3.31
N SER A 169 15.47 -23.82 2.95
CA SER A 169 15.23 -22.40 2.70
C SER A 169 14.27 -22.21 1.52
N ALA A 170 13.39 -21.21 1.59
CA ALA A 170 12.51 -20.84 0.47
C ALA A 170 13.29 -20.47 -0.81
N GLU A 171 14.55 -20.04 -0.67
CA GLU A 171 15.44 -19.70 -1.79
C GLU A 171 15.98 -20.94 -2.53
N GLU A 172 16.04 -22.09 -1.86
CA GLU A 172 16.51 -23.36 -2.44
C GLU A 172 15.40 -24.14 -3.16
N LEU A 173 14.22 -23.55 -3.25
CA LEU A 173 13.03 -24.19 -3.73
C LEU A 173 13.01 -24.18 -5.26
N GLY A 174 12.79 -25.35 -5.86
CA GLY A 174 12.77 -25.54 -7.30
C GLY A 174 11.35 -25.67 -7.84
N VAL A 175 11.14 -25.27 -9.11
CA VAL A 175 9.91 -25.58 -9.84
C VAL A 175 9.75 -27.10 -9.91
N GLY A 176 8.55 -27.59 -9.58
CA GLY A 176 8.22 -29.01 -9.52
C GLY A 176 8.35 -29.64 -8.14
N ASP A 177 8.95 -28.96 -7.16
CA ASP A 177 9.02 -29.48 -5.78
C ASP A 177 7.63 -29.69 -5.18
N ALA A 178 7.48 -30.78 -4.42
CA ALA A 178 6.26 -31.09 -3.67
C ALA A 178 6.38 -30.52 -2.25
N ILE A 179 5.68 -29.43 -1.99
CA ILE A 179 5.71 -28.69 -0.73
C ILE A 179 4.58 -29.17 0.17
N LEU A 180 4.88 -29.39 1.46
CA LEU A 180 3.90 -29.71 2.48
C LEU A 180 3.56 -28.44 3.28
N ILE A 181 2.28 -28.06 3.27
CA ILE A 181 1.78 -26.86 3.94
C ILE A 181 0.86 -27.29 5.08
N ALA A 182 1.28 -27.00 6.31
CA ALA A 182 0.50 -27.28 7.51
C ALA A 182 -0.68 -26.30 7.65
N PRO A 183 -1.72 -26.65 8.43
CA PRO A 183 -2.76 -25.69 8.84
C PRO A 183 -2.15 -24.45 9.51
N GLY A 184 -2.65 -23.26 9.17
CA GLY A 184 -2.09 -21.96 9.55
C GLY A 184 -0.84 -21.53 8.76
N GLY A 185 -0.29 -22.42 7.91
CA GLY A 185 0.91 -22.16 7.13
C GLY A 185 0.68 -21.16 5.99
N ARG A 186 1.69 -20.33 5.72
CA ARG A 186 1.69 -19.40 4.59
C ARG A 186 2.19 -20.12 3.33
N ILE A 187 1.57 -19.83 2.19
CA ILE A 187 1.87 -20.48 0.92
C ILE A 187 3.00 -19.71 0.21
N PRO A 188 4.18 -20.31 -0.03
CA PRO A 188 5.33 -19.59 -0.60
C PRO A 188 5.36 -19.53 -2.13
N VAL A 189 4.52 -20.33 -2.82
CA VAL A 189 4.59 -20.54 -4.28
C VAL A 189 3.20 -20.48 -4.92
N ASP A 190 3.18 -20.16 -6.21
CA ASP A 190 2.01 -20.48 -7.04
C ASP A 190 2.14 -21.93 -7.52
N GLY A 191 1.05 -22.68 -7.51
CA GLY A 191 1.10 -24.08 -7.87
C GLY A 191 -0.24 -24.79 -7.84
N THR A 192 -0.18 -26.11 -7.93
CA THR A 192 -1.36 -26.98 -7.96
C THR A 192 -1.35 -27.96 -6.79
N VAL A 193 -2.50 -28.12 -6.13
CA VAL A 193 -2.67 -29.09 -5.03
C VAL A 193 -2.55 -30.51 -5.59
N LEU A 194 -1.62 -31.29 -5.04
CA LEU A 194 -1.46 -32.71 -5.32
C LEU A 194 -2.37 -33.57 -4.45
N LYS A 195 -2.37 -33.30 -3.14
CA LYS A 195 -3.13 -34.06 -2.14
C LYS A 195 -3.59 -33.17 -1.00
N GLY A 196 -4.64 -33.64 -0.32
CA GLY A 196 -5.26 -32.95 0.80
C GLY A 196 -6.47 -32.13 0.38
N ASN A 197 -7.17 -31.63 1.38
CA ASN A 197 -8.27 -30.68 1.26
C ASN A 197 -8.11 -29.62 2.35
N SER A 198 -8.34 -28.36 2.00
CA SER A 198 -8.30 -27.27 2.97
C SER A 198 -9.00 -26.03 2.44
N PHE A 199 -9.28 -25.10 3.33
CA PHE A 199 -9.64 -23.74 2.98
C PHE A 199 -8.39 -22.86 2.93
N VAL A 200 -8.28 -22.06 1.88
CA VAL A 200 -7.16 -21.16 1.68
C VAL A 200 -7.68 -19.72 1.63
N ASP A 201 -7.15 -18.87 2.50
CA ASP A 201 -7.40 -17.44 2.50
C ASP A 201 -6.55 -16.78 1.40
N GLU A 202 -7.22 -16.35 0.34
CA GLU A 202 -6.63 -15.66 -0.82
C GLU A 202 -6.90 -14.15 -0.80
N SER A 203 -7.48 -13.62 0.29
CA SER A 203 -7.97 -12.23 0.38
C SER A 203 -6.93 -11.16 0.05
N ARG A 204 -5.65 -11.41 0.36
CA ARG A 204 -4.55 -10.48 0.07
C ARG A 204 -4.21 -10.34 -1.42
N ILE A 205 -4.68 -11.27 -2.24
CA ILE A 205 -4.32 -11.36 -3.67
C ILE A 205 -5.56 -11.11 -4.51
N THR A 206 -6.66 -11.77 -4.18
CA THR A 206 -7.91 -11.70 -4.94
C THR A 206 -8.84 -10.61 -4.45
N GLY A 207 -8.66 -10.12 -3.21
CA GLY A 207 -9.61 -9.24 -2.53
C GLY A 207 -10.83 -9.99 -1.95
N GLU A 208 -10.97 -11.28 -2.24
CA GLU A 208 -12.09 -12.07 -1.77
C GLU A 208 -11.92 -12.43 -0.29
N SER A 209 -12.82 -11.95 0.56
CA SER A 209 -12.78 -12.23 2.01
C SER A 209 -13.15 -13.67 2.36
N MET A 210 -13.81 -14.38 1.46
CA MET A 210 -14.19 -15.77 1.69
C MET A 210 -13.03 -16.70 1.34
N PRO A 211 -12.53 -17.51 2.28
CA PRO A 211 -11.56 -18.55 1.99
C PRO A 211 -12.10 -19.49 0.91
N VAL A 212 -11.25 -19.82 -0.05
CA VAL A 212 -11.61 -20.68 -1.16
C VAL A 212 -11.22 -22.11 -0.81
N GLU A 213 -12.14 -23.03 -1.03
CA GLU A 213 -11.85 -24.44 -0.85
C GLU A 213 -10.88 -24.95 -1.93
N LYS A 214 -9.84 -25.67 -1.48
CA LYS A 214 -8.82 -26.28 -2.33
C LYS A 214 -8.78 -27.77 -2.11
N VAL A 215 -8.93 -28.50 -3.20
CA VAL A 215 -8.82 -29.96 -3.30
C VAL A 215 -7.76 -30.32 -4.35
N ALA A 216 -7.42 -31.60 -4.48
CA ALA A 216 -6.46 -32.06 -5.49
C ALA A 216 -6.84 -31.56 -6.91
N GLY A 217 -5.87 -30.99 -7.61
CA GLY A 217 -6.02 -30.36 -8.93
C GLY A 217 -6.37 -28.87 -8.89
N ALA A 218 -6.69 -28.30 -7.72
CA ALA A 218 -6.96 -26.86 -7.59
C ALA A 218 -5.67 -26.04 -7.61
N ASN A 219 -5.73 -24.84 -8.21
CA ASN A 219 -4.63 -23.87 -8.19
C ASN A 219 -4.58 -23.15 -6.85
N ILE A 220 -3.39 -22.79 -6.41
CA ILE A 220 -3.13 -21.94 -5.24
C ILE A 220 -2.11 -20.86 -5.57
N PHE A 221 -2.14 -19.80 -4.78
CA PHE A 221 -1.28 -18.64 -4.98
C PHE A 221 -0.31 -18.44 -3.80
N ALA A 222 0.89 -17.94 -4.12
CA ALA A 222 1.84 -17.48 -3.12
C ALA A 222 1.25 -16.30 -2.34
N GLY A 223 1.52 -16.19 -1.04
CA GLY A 223 0.96 -15.12 -0.20
C GLY A 223 -0.43 -15.43 0.36
N SER A 224 -1.00 -16.59 0.05
CA SER A 224 -2.21 -17.10 0.70
C SER A 224 -1.92 -17.79 2.04
N ILE A 225 -2.95 -17.97 2.88
CA ILE A 225 -2.85 -18.70 4.16
C ILE A 225 -3.68 -19.96 4.10
N ASN A 226 -3.06 -21.10 4.35
CA ASN A 226 -3.76 -22.36 4.55
C ASN A 226 -4.43 -22.37 5.94
N GLN A 227 -5.73 -22.65 6.03
CA GLN A 227 -6.46 -22.54 7.30
C GLN A 227 -6.57 -23.87 8.04
N SER A 228 -7.19 -24.89 7.45
CA SER A 228 -7.73 -26.02 8.22
C SER A 228 -6.99 -27.35 8.02
N GLY A 229 -6.83 -27.80 6.78
CA GLY A 229 -6.23 -29.10 6.44
C GLY A 229 -4.80 -28.98 5.94
N ALA A 230 -4.05 -30.09 5.95
CA ALA A 230 -2.71 -30.12 5.37
C ALA A 230 -2.79 -30.28 3.85
N LEU A 231 -2.01 -29.49 3.11
CA LEU A 231 -1.95 -29.55 1.65
C LEU A 231 -0.56 -30.02 1.20
N GLU A 232 -0.53 -30.88 0.19
CA GLU A 232 0.67 -31.19 -0.59
C GLU A 232 0.53 -30.50 -1.95
N VAL A 233 1.49 -29.64 -2.31
CA VAL A 233 1.38 -28.71 -3.44
C VAL A 233 2.60 -28.87 -4.33
N ARG A 234 2.41 -28.92 -5.65
CA ARG A 234 3.50 -28.81 -6.62
C ARG A 234 3.79 -27.35 -6.92
N ALA A 235 5.02 -26.91 -6.70
CA ALA A 235 5.48 -25.58 -7.10
C ALA A 235 5.49 -25.44 -8.63
N GLU A 236 4.80 -24.44 -9.18
CA GLU A 236 4.83 -24.12 -10.61
C GLU A 236 5.58 -22.81 -10.87
N ARG A 237 5.39 -21.82 -10.01
CA ARG A 237 6.15 -20.55 -10.03
C ARG A 237 6.66 -20.22 -8.65
N ILE A 238 7.86 -19.66 -8.59
CA ILE A 238 8.60 -19.39 -7.35
C ILE A 238 9.17 -17.97 -7.37
N GLY A 239 9.41 -17.39 -6.18
CA GLY A 239 10.01 -16.06 -6.06
C GLY A 239 9.25 -14.96 -6.82
N ARG A 240 9.96 -14.18 -7.64
CA ARG A 240 9.42 -13.03 -8.39
C ARG A 240 8.45 -13.40 -9.52
N ASP A 241 8.40 -14.68 -9.91
CA ASP A 241 7.49 -15.16 -10.95
C ASP A 241 6.11 -15.57 -10.40
N THR A 242 5.95 -15.57 -9.07
CA THR A 242 4.65 -15.78 -8.43
C THR A 242 3.74 -14.56 -8.62
N SER A 243 2.42 -14.78 -8.47
CA SER A 243 1.41 -13.72 -8.50
C SER A 243 1.70 -12.66 -7.44
N TYR A 244 2.12 -13.09 -6.24
CA TYR A 244 2.54 -12.19 -5.16
C TYR A 244 3.84 -11.44 -5.47
N GLY A 245 4.81 -12.11 -6.10
CA GLY A 245 6.03 -11.49 -6.59
C GLY A 245 5.77 -10.37 -7.61
N LYS A 246 4.80 -10.57 -8.52
CA LYS A 246 4.35 -9.54 -9.46
C LYS A 246 3.64 -8.37 -8.79
N ILE A 247 2.88 -8.63 -7.71
CA ILE A 247 2.30 -7.55 -6.89
C ILE A 247 3.41 -6.72 -6.25
N ILE A 248 4.43 -7.36 -5.65
CA ILE A 248 5.57 -6.64 -5.04
C ILE A 248 6.30 -5.81 -6.10
N GLU A 249 6.59 -6.37 -7.26
CA GLU A 249 7.25 -5.67 -8.38
C GLU A 249 6.45 -4.45 -8.86
N ALA A 250 5.13 -4.58 -9.00
CA ALA A 250 4.25 -3.47 -9.36
C ALA A 250 4.23 -2.36 -8.30
N VAL A 251 4.21 -2.72 -7.02
CA VAL A 251 4.27 -1.76 -5.89
C VAL A 251 5.63 -1.05 -5.85
N GLU A 252 6.73 -1.78 -6.04
CA GLU A 252 8.09 -1.21 -6.10
C GLU A 252 8.24 -0.19 -7.23
N GLN A 253 7.65 -0.48 -8.41
CA GLN A 253 7.67 0.44 -9.54
C GLN A 253 6.83 1.70 -9.26
N ALA A 254 5.70 1.57 -8.56
CA ALA A 254 4.83 2.69 -8.22
C ALA A 254 5.43 3.66 -7.17
N GLU A 255 6.25 3.17 -6.23
CA GLU A 255 6.82 4.00 -5.15
C GLU A 255 7.96 4.94 -5.59
N ARG A 256 8.59 4.73 -6.75
CA ARG A 256 9.80 5.47 -7.17
C ARG A 256 9.50 6.87 -7.76
N SER A 257 8.84 7.77 -7.02
CA SER A 257 8.62 9.13 -7.55
C SER A 257 8.63 10.28 -6.52
N ARG A 258 9.31 11.38 -6.87
CA ARG A 258 9.22 12.71 -6.20
C ARG A 258 7.96 13.46 -6.65
N ALA A 259 7.44 14.34 -5.79
CA ALA A 259 6.21 15.10 -6.04
C ALA A 259 6.34 16.01 -7.28
N PRO A 260 5.43 15.98 -8.26
CA PRO A 260 5.53 16.82 -9.46
C PRO A 260 5.64 18.34 -9.20
N VAL A 261 5.02 18.89 -8.16
CA VAL A 261 5.08 20.32 -7.80
C VAL A 261 6.47 20.71 -7.28
N GLN A 262 7.14 19.79 -6.59
CA GLN A 262 8.52 19.98 -6.18
C GLN A 262 9.44 20.10 -7.41
N ARG A 263 9.23 19.27 -8.42
CA ARG A 263 9.96 19.37 -9.70
C ARG A 263 9.69 20.68 -10.44
N LEU A 264 8.48 21.24 -10.34
CA LEU A 264 8.16 22.55 -10.90
C LEU A 264 8.92 23.67 -10.16
N ALA A 265 8.94 23.62 -8.82
CA ALA A 265 9.71 24.56 -8.01
C ALA A 265 11.21 24.49 -8.36
N ASP A 266 11.78 23.30 -8.50
CA ASP A 266 13.17 23.08 -8.91
C ASP A 266 13.45 23.65 -10.31
N ARG A 267 12.53 23.44 -11.25
CA ARG A 267 12.66 23.97 -12.61
C ARG A 267 12.61 25.50 -12.64
N LEU A 268 11.69 26.10 -11.88
CA LEU A 268 11.59 27.56 -11.75
C LEU A 268 12.84 28.13 -11.06
N ALA A 269 13.35 27.47 -10.02
CA ALA A 269 14.60 27.84 -9.37
C ALA A 269 15.79 27.76 -10.34
N GLY A 270 15.86 26.71 -11.16
CA GLY A 270 16.88 26.60 -12.21
C GLY A 270 16.84 27.74 -13.23
N TYR A 271 15.64 28.11 -13.71
CA TYR A 271 15.48 29.30 -14.58
C TYR A 271 15.88 30.59 -13.87
N LEU A 272 15.56 30.72 -12.58
CA LEU A 272 15.93 31.88 -11.77
C LEU A 272 17.45 32.00 -11.62
N VAL A 273 18.19 30.89 -11.48
CA VAL A 273 19.67 30.90 -11.45
C VAL A 273 20.24 31.45 -12.75
N TYR A 274 19.77 30.97 -13.90
CA TYR A 274 20.24 31.48 -15.19
C TYR A 274 19.95 32.98 -15.35
N PHE A 275 18.75 33.41 -14.94
CA PHE A 275 18.37 34.81 -14.94
C PHE A 275 19.25 35.65 -13.98
N ALA A 276 19.55 35.13 -12.79
CA ALA A 276 20.40 35.77 -11.79
C ALA A 276 21.83 35.96 -12.32
N LEU A 277 22.43 34.90 -12.87
CA LEU A 277 23.79 34.95 -13.43
C LEU A 277 23.87 35.87 -14.65
N GLY A 278 22.87 35.83 -15.54
CA GLY A 278 22.78 36.73 -16.69
C GLY A 278 22.64 38.21 -16.26
N SER A 279 21.78 38.47 -15.27
CA SER A 279 21.57 39.83 -14.73
C SER A 279 22.79 40.34 -13.97
N ALA A 280 23.47 39.47 -13.23
CA ALA A 280 24.72 39.80 -12.53
C ALA A 280 25.83 40.13 -13.53
N LEU A 281 26.00 39.34 -14.59
CA LEU A 281 26.97 39.62 -15.66
C LEU A 281 26.68 40.97 -16.34
N LEU A 282 25.42 41.24 -16.67
CA LEU A 282 25.02 42.52 -17.27
C LEU A 282 25.31 43.69 -16.31
N THR A 283 25.00 43.53 -15.03
CA THR A 283 25.28 44.52 -13.99
C THR A 283 26.77 44.80 -13.91
N TYR A 284 27.61 43.77 -13.85
CA TYR A 284 29.07 43.92 -13.83
C TYR A 284 29.60 44.64 -15.07
N ILE A 285 29.10 44.33 -16.26
CA ILE A 285 29.55 44.98 -17.50
C ILE A 285 29.26 46.49 -17.46
N ILE A 286 28.10 46.89 -16.93
CA ILE A 286 27.66 48.29 -16.88
C ILE A 286 28.34 49.05 -15.73
N THR A 287 28.32 48.50 -14.51
CA THR A 287 28.77 49.23 -13.31
C THR A 287 30.24 49.01 -13.00
N ARG A 288 30.81 47.89 -13.43
CA ARG A 288 32.14 47.38 -13.01
C ARG A 288 32.30 47.22 -11.50
N ASP A 289 31.18 47.23 -10.77
CA ASP A 289 31.15 47.11 -9.33
C ASP A 289 30.81 45.68 -8.92
N LEU A 290 31.72 45.06 -8.17
CA LEU A 290 31.57 43.71 -7.67
C LEU A 290 30.49 43.63 -6.58
N TYR A 291 30.31 44.68 -5.77
CA TYR A 291 29.26 44.74 -4.76
C TYR A 291 27.89 44.69 -5.42
N ALA A 292 27.61 45.60 -6.35
CA ALA A 292 26.35 45.61 -7.11
C ALA A 292 26.08 44.27 -7.83
N THR A 293 27.12 43.65 -8.41
CA THR A 293 27.02 42.35 -9.10
C THR A 293 26.57 41.24 -8.16
N ILE A 294 27.19 41.15 -6.98
CA ILE A 294 26.90 40.12 -5.98
C ILE A 294 25.55 40.37 -5.31
N SER A 295 25.17 41.62 -5.08
CA SER A 295 23.84 41.96 -4.58
C SER A 295 22.72 41.44 -5.50
N VAL A 296 22.89 41.49 -6.82
CA VAL A 296 21.90 40.93 -7.78
C VAL A 296 21.74 39.42 -7.60
N VAL A 297 22.84 38.69 -7.41
CA VAL A 297 22.81 37.24 -7.16
C VAL A 297 22.10 36.91 -5.84
N ILE A 298 22.37 37.67 -4.79
CA ILE A 298 21.74 37.49 -3.47
C ILE A 298 20.24 37.77 -3.55
N VAL A 299 19.82 38.87 -4.18
CA VAL A 299 18.40 39.25 -4.32
C VAL A 299 17.63 38.25 -5.17
N ALA A 300 18.27 37.68 -6.19
CA ALA A 300 17.66 36.64 -7.03
C ALA A 300 17.66 35.24 -6.38
N GLY A 301 18.04 35.11 -5.11
CA GLY A 301 18.04 33.85 -4.38
C GLY A 301 16.65 33.19 -4.33
N ALA A 302 16.60 31.88 -4.56
CA ALA A 302 15.36 31.11 -4.66
C ALA A 302 14.78 30.63 -3.32
N CYS A 303 15.23 31.14 -2.17
CA CYS A 303 14.89 30.61 -0.84
C CYS A 303 13.38 30.57 -0.55
N GLY A 304 12.61 31.55 -1.05
CA GLY A 304 11.15 31.56 -0.91
C GLY A 304 10.45 30.47 -1.72
N ILE A 305 10.94 30.20 -2.94
CA ILE A 305 10.42 29.12 -3.80
C ILE A 305 10.74 27.76 -3.17
N ALA A 306 11.93 27.63 -2.60
CA ALA A 306 12.39 26.45 -1.88
C ALA A 306 11.49 26.08 -0.70
N ALA A 307 11.25 27.06 0.19
CA ALA A 307 10.50 26.82 1.41
C ALA A 307 8.98 26.72 1.20
N GLY A 308 8.45 27.35 0.15
CA GLY A 308 7.00 27.45 -0.06
C GLY A 308 6.30 26.10 -0.22
N THR A 309 6.86 25.20 -1.02
CA THR A 309 6.29 23.87 -1.28
C THR A 309 6.23 22.98 -0.04
N PRO A 310 7.33 22.72 0.70
CA PRO A 310 7.28 21.86 1.88
C PRO A 310 6.40 22.44 3.00
N LEU A 311 6.37 23.77 3.18
CA LEU A 311 5.48 24.41 4.16
C LEU A 311 4.00 24.21 3.82
N ALA A 312 3.62 24.39 2.54
CA ALA A 312 2.25 24.16 2.09
C ALA A 312 1.84 22.68 2.25
N ILE A 313 2.74 21.76 1.90
CA ILE A 313 2.53 20.32 2.05
C ILE A 313 2.37 19.94 3.52
N LEU A 314 3.28 20.37 4.39
CA LEU A 314 3.24 20.08 5.82
C LEU A 314 1.97 20.63 6.47
N GLY A 315 1.58 21.86 6.11
CA GLY A 315 0.32 22.46 6.54
C GLY A 315 -0.90 21.66 6.07
N GLY A 316 -0.88 21.15 4.84
CA GLY A 316 -1.92 20.29 4.27
C GLY A 316 -2.03 18.94 4.98
N ILE A 317 -0.91 18.24 5.16
CA ILE A 317 -0.84 16.96 5.90
C ILE A 317 -1.30 17.16 7.34
N GLY A 318 -0.81 18.20 8.02
CA GLY A 318 -1.19 18.50 9.39
C GLY A 318 -2.68 18.82 9.55
N ARG A 319 -3.29 19.49 8.56
CA ARG A 319 -4.74 19.71 8.53
C ARG A 319 -5.52 18.41 8.29
N ALA A 320 -5.09 17.58 7.35
CA ALA A 320 -5.72 16.29 7.07
C ALA A 320 -5.70 15.36 8.29
N ALA A 321 -4.56 15.31 9.01
CA ALA A 321 -4.42 14.52 10.23
C ALA A 321 -5.40 14.96 11.33
N ARG A 322 -5.62 16.27 11.50
CA ARG A 322 -6.63 16.80 12.44
C ARG A 322 -8.08 16.43 12.06
N LEU A 323 -8.31 16.08 10.80
CA LEU A 323 -9.61 15.60 10.29
C LEU A 323 -9.69 14.06 10.27
N GLY A 324 -8.70 13.35 10.82
CA GLY A 324 -8.66 11.88 10.88
C GLY A 324 -8.13 11.20 9.61
N ALA A 325 -7.56 11.95 8.66
CA ALA A 325 -6.96 11.40 7.45
C ALA A 325 -5.43 11.36 7.54
N ILE A 326 -4.84 10.20 7.26
CA ILE A 326 -3.38 10.01 7.30
C ILE A 326 -2.83 10.03 5.87
N ILE A 327 -1.92 10.96 5.59
CA ILE A 327 -1.27 11.11 4.28
C ILE A 327 0.22 10.82 4.44
N LYS A 328 0.73 9.80 3.76
CA LYS A 328 2.09 9.26 3.93
C LYS A 328 3.18 10.05 3.18
N GLY A 329 3.02 11.37 3.01
CA GLY A 329 4.01 12.24 2.38
C GLY A 329 3.44 13.20 1.33
N GLY A 330 4.28 14.15 0.91
CA GLY A 330 3.88 15.25 0.01
C GLY A 330 3.44 14.83 -1.39
N VAL A 331 4.08 13.80 -1.93
CA VAL A 331 3.75 13.25 -3.27
C VAL A 331 2.28 12.82 -3.30
N HIS A 332 1.81 12.12 -2.25
CA HIS A 332 0.46 11.61 -2.19
C HIS A 332 -0.57 12.72 -2.01
N LEU A 333 -0.25 13.77 -1.23
CA LEU A 333 -1.12 14.93 -1.09
C LEU A 333 -1.33 15.65 -2.42
N GLU A 334 -0.25 15.86 -3.18
CA GLU A 334 -0.32 16.51 -4.48
C GLU A 334 -1.08 15.66 -5.50
N MET A 335 -0.80 14.36 -5.55
CA MET A 335 -1.49 13.43 -6.42
C MET A 335 -2.99 13.40 -6.11
N LEU A 336 -3.36 13.39 -4.83
CA LEU A 336 -4.77 13.43 -4.39
C LEU A 336 -5.49 14.69 -4.91
N GLY A 337 -4.80 15.84 -4.98
CA GLY A 337 -5.35 17.07 -5.54
C GLY A 337 -5.62 17.05 -7.04
N LYS A 338 -5.10 16.05 -7.76
CA LYS A 338 -5.29 15.86 -9.21
C LYS A 338 -6.19 14.67 -9.56
N VAL A 339 -6.70 13.96 -8.57
CA VAL A 339 -7.55 12.78 -8.79
C VAL A 339 -8.88 13.22 -9.40
N ASP A 340 -9.20 12.66 -10.56
CA ASP A 340 -10.51 12.80 -11.21
C ASP A 340 -11.36 11.52 -11.11
N THR A 341 -10.73 10.39 -10.82
CA THR A 341 -11.35 9.06 -10.82
C THR A 341 -10.89 8.28 -9.61
N VAL A 342 -11.84 7.76 -8.83
CA VAL A 342 -11.60 6.91 -7.67
C VAL A 342 -12.09 5.51 -7.99
N VAL A 343 -11.15 4.56 -8.00
CA VAL A 343 -11.45 3.13 -8.12
C VAL A 343 -11.56 2.57 -6.70
N LEU A 344 -12.72 2.02 -6.37
CA LEU A 344 -13.04 1.51 -5.05
C LEU A 344 -12.99 0.00 -5.09
N ASP A 345 -12.29 -0.58 -4.12
CA ASP A 345 -12.51 -1.97 -3.76
C ASP A 345 -13.89 -2.09 -3.06
N LYS A 346 -14.54 -3.24 -3.18
CA LYS A 346 -15.80 -3.50 -2.47
C LYS A 346 -15.48 -3.88 -1.03
N THR A 347 -14.69 -4.93 -0.89
CA THR A 347 -14.60 -5.73 0.33
C THR A 347 -13.70 -5.05 1.35
N GLY A 348 -14.22 -4.78 2.56
CA GLY A 348 -13.50 -4.03 3.60
C GLY A 348 -13.42 -2.51 3.39
N THR A 349 -13.68 -2.03 2.16
CA THR A 349 -13.73 -0.60 1.80
C THR A 349 -15.16 -0.07 1.84
N LEU A 350 -16.06 -0.55 0.97
CA LEU A 350 -17.48 -0.19 0.98
C LEU A 350 -18.28 -1.04 1.97
N THR A 351 -17.76 -2.22 2.30
CA THR A 351 -18.35 -3.17 3.24
C THR A 351 -17.45 -3.37 4.46
N PHE A 352 -17.94 -4.12 5.46
CA PHE A 352 -17.16 -4.45 6.65
C PHE A 352 -16.15 -5.60 6.43
N GLY A 353 -16.22 -6.31 5.30
CA GLY A 353 -15.36 -7.47 5.01
C GLY A 353 -15.68 -8.67 5.90
N ARG A 354 -16.93 -8.76 6.39
CA ARG A 354 -17.37 -9.82 7.31
C ARG A 354 -18.75 -10.32 6.89
N PRO A 355 -18.90 -11.63 6.62
CA PRO A 355 -20.19 -12.19 6.24
C PRO A 355 -21.17 -12.11 7.40
N GLU A 356 -22.38 -11.61 7.13
CA GLU A 356 -23.49 -11.61 8.06
C GLU A 356 -24.72 -12.24 7.42
N VAL A 357 -25.55 -12.89 8.25
CA VAL A 357 -26.84 -13.44 7.82
C VAL A 357 -27.78 -12.29 7.49
N GLN A 358 -28.12 -12.13 6.21
CA GLN A 358 -29.00 -11.05 5.73
C GLN A 358 -30.46 -11.47 5.75
N LYS A 359 -30.75 -12.70 5.34
CA LYS A 359 -32.12 -13.20 5.21
C LYS A 359 -32.17 -14.69 5.51
N ILE A 360 -33.22 -15.12 6.19
CA ILE A 360 -33.55 -16.53 6.40
C ILE A 360 -34.93 -16.76 5.79
N THR A 361 -35.02 -17.77 4.92
CA THR A 361 -36.26 -18.15 4.24
C THR A 361 -36.64 -19.55 4.69
N ALA A 362 -37.75 -19.70 5.40
CA ALA A 362 -38.25 -21.00 5.83
C ALA A 362 -39.16 -21.62 4.77
N ALA A 363 -39.17 -22.95 4.71
CA ALA A 363 -40.12 -23.73 3.92
C ALA A 363 -41.52 -23.73 4.58
N ASP A 364 -42.54 -24.11 3.83
CA ASP A 364 -43.92 -24.17 4.33
C ASP A 364 -44.03 -25.06 5.57
N GLY A 365 -44.61 -24.49 6.64
CA GLY A 365 -44.79 -25.17 7.92
C GLY A 365 -43.52 -25.32 8.76
N VAL A 366 -42.45 -24.58 8.46
CA VAL A 366 -41.22 -24.50 9.26
C VAL A 366 -41.04 -23.06 9.75
N SER A 367 -40.61 -22.86 11.00
CA SER A 367 -40.30 -21.51 11.49
C SER A 367 -38.89 -21.08 11.09
N VAL A 368 -38.66 -19.76 11.00
CA VAL A 368 -37.32 -19.20 10.75
C VAL A 368 -36.33 -19.59 11.85
N GLU A 369 -36.81 -19.68 13.10
CA GLU A 369 -36.03 -20.11 14.25
C GLU A 369 -35.58 -21.58 14.11
N ASP A 370 -36.44 -22.47 13.60
CA ASP A 370 -36.08 -23.88 13.36
C ASP A 370 -34.98 -24.03 12.31
N VAL A 371 -35.04 -23.23 11.23
CA VAL A 371 -34.00 -23.21 10.19
C VAL A 371 -32.68 -22.76 10.78
N LEU A 372 -32.70 -21.66 11.55
CA LEU A 372 -31.51 -21.10 12.18
C LEU A 372 -30.91 -22.05 13.23
N ALA A 373 -31.76 -22.66 14.06
CA ALA A 373 -31.36 -23.63 15.08
C ALA A 373 -30.70 -24.86 14.44
N ALA A 374 -31.31 -25.42 13.39
CA ALA A 374 -30.77 -26.56 12.68
C ALA A 374 -29.42 -26.23 12.02
N ALA A 375 -29.33 -25.07 11.34
CA ALA A 375 -28.10 -24.65 10.69
C ALA A 375 -26.97 -24.39 11.70
N ALA A 376 -27.24 -23.65 12.77
CA ALA A 376 -26.25 -23.34 13.80
C ALA A 376 -25.77 -24.60 14.53
N THR A 377 -26.67 -25.55 14.78
CA THR A 377 -26.36 -26.85 15.40
C THR A 377 -25.42 -27.67 14.53
N ALA A 378 -25.68 -27.72 13.21
CA ALA A 378 -24.78 -28.42 12.29
C ALA A 378 -23.41 -27.72 12.16
N GLU A 379 -23.41 -26.38 12.11
CA GLU A 379 -22.21 -25.57 11.91
C GLU A 379 -21.35 -25.42 13.19
N ILE A 380 -21.79 -25.84 14.38
CA ILE A 380 -21.08 -25.57 15.64
C ILE A 380 -19.63 -26.12 15.67
N ARG A 381 -19.36 -27.21 14.93
CA ARG A 381 -18.03 -27.81 14.77
C ARG A 381 -17.32 -27.40 13.47
N SER A 382 -17.92 -26.51 12.69
CA SER A 382 -17.41 -26.01 11.42
C SER A 382 -16.54 -24.77 11.64
N GLU A 383 -15.34 -24.77 11.04
CA GLU A 383 -14.48 -23.60 11.02
C GLU A 383 -14.83 -22.63 9.87
N HIS A 384 -15.84 -22.96 9.06
CA HIS A 384 -16.21 -22.19 7.89
C HIS A 384 -16.71 -20.79 8.29
N PRO A 385 -16.26 -19.70 7.65
CA PRO A 385 -16.70 -18.35 7.99
C PRO A 385 -18.22 -18.14 7.87
N LEU A 386 -18.88 -18.82 6.94
CA LEU A 386 -20.35 -18.81 6.86
C LEU A 386 -21.00 -19.47 8.07
N GLY A 387 -20.44 -20.59 8.56
CA GLY A 387 -20.90 -21.25 9.78
C GLY A 387 -20.76 -20.34 11.00
N LYS A 388 -19.62 -19.64 11.12
CA LYS A 388 -19.40 -18.62 12.17
C LYS A 388 -20.44 -17.49 12.10
N ALA A 389 -20.80 -17.02 10.90
CA ALA A 389 -21.84 -16.02 10.73
C ALA A 389 -23.23 -16.53 11.18
N ILE A 390 -23.57 -17.79 10.87
CA ILE A 390 -24.81 -18.44 11.30
C ILE A 390 -24.86 -18.57 12.83
N ILE A 391 -23.78 -19.05 13.46
CA ILE A 391 -23.69 -19.20 14.92
C ILE A 391 -23.79 -17.84 15.63
N ALA A 392 -23.12 -16.81 15.10
CA ALA A 392 -23.19 -15.46 15.64
C ALA A 392 -24.63 -14.92 15.59
N LYS A 393 -25.36 -15.17 14.48
CA LYS A 393 -26.76 -14.80 14.33
C LYS A 393 -27.67 -15.56 15.31
N ALA A 394 -27.51 -16.88 15.41
CA ALA A 394 -28.27 -17.71 16.36
C ALA A 394 -28.07 -17.26 17.81
N THR A 395 -26.82 -16.96 18.19
CA THR A 395 -26.47 -16.45 19.53
C THR A 395 -27.12 -15.10 19.80
N LYS A 396 -27.08 -14.18 18.83
CA LYS A 396 -27.69 -12.84 18.93
C LYS A 396 -29.21 -12.91 19.07
N ASP A 397 -29.85 -13.84 18.38
CA ASP A 397 -31.30 -14.03 18.38
C ASP A 397 -31.77 -14.92 19.55
N GLY A 398 -30.85 -15.42 20.40
CA GLY A 398 -31.18 -16.25 21.55
C GLY A 398 -31.65 -17.67 21.20
N VAL A 399 -31.34 -18.14 20.00
CA VAL A 399 -31.72 -19.47 19.51
C VAL A 399 -30.81 -20.53 20.15
N ALA A 400 -31.41 -21.59 20.69
CA ALA A 400 -30.66 -22.69 21.30
C ALA A 400 -29.86 -23.45 20.23
N VAL A 401 -28.55 -23.59 20.47
CA VAL A 401 -27.65 -24.40 19.65
C VAL A 401 -27.31 -25.66 20.44
N VAL A 402 -27.53 -26.82 19.83
CA VAL A 402 -27.24 -28.13 20.44
C VAL A 402 -25.90 -28.63 19.90
N GLU A 403 -25.14 -29.35 20.72
CA GLU A 403 -23.92 -30.00 20.23
C GLU A 403 -24.29 -31.33 19.53
N PRO A 404 -23.88 -31.55 18.27
CA PRO A 404 -24.20 -32.77 17.54
C PRO A 404 -23.36 -33.97 18.02
N GLU A 405 -23.95 -35.16 17.98
CA GLU A 405 -23.31 -36.42 18.34
C GLU A 405 -22.21 -36.77 17.34
N ALA A 406 -22.51 -36.63 16.04
CA ALA A 406 -21.55 -36.79 14.96
C ALA A 406 -21.60 -35.61 13.99
N PHE A 407 -20.45 -35.30 13.41
CA PHE A 407 -20.28 -34.24 12.40
C PHE A 407 -19.45 -34.79 11.25
N SER A 408 -19.87 -34.49 10.03
CA SER A 408 -19.16 -34.85 8.81
C SER A 408 -19.15 -33.68 7.84
N TYR A 409 -17.98 -33.43 7.25
CA TYR A 409 -17.77 -32.40 6.24
C TYR A 409 -17.51 -33.06 4.90
N THR A 410 -18.22 -32.65 3.85
CA THR A 410 -18.02 -33.11 2.48
C THR A 410 -17.56 -31.94 1.62
N PRO A 411 -16.29 -31.96 1.16
CA PRO A 411 -15.74 -30.94 0.28
C PRO A 411 -16.60 -30.63 -0.95
N GLY A 412 -16.76 -29.35 -1.25
CA GLY A 412 -17.53 -28.83 -2.39
C GLY A 412 -19.04 -29.03 -2.28
N ARG A 413 -19.53 -29.54 -1.14
CA ARG A 413 -20.94 -29.85 -0.93
C ARG A 413 -21.51 -29.14 0.30
N GLY A 414 -20.99 -29.48 1.48
CA GLY A 414 -21.55 -28.99 2.75
C GLY A 414 -21.21 -29.90 3.93
N ILE A 415 -21.99 -29.77 4.99
CA ILE A 415 -21.85 -30.53 6.23
C ILE A 415 -23.11 -31.37 6.51
N ALA A 416 -22.93 -32.44 7.26
CA ALA A 416 -24.03 -33.17 7.91
C ALA A 416 -23.72 -33.39 9.39
N ALA A 417 -24.74 -33.26 10.22
CA ALA A 417 -24.65 -33.41 11.66
C ALA A 417 -25.77 -34.31 12.18
N ASP A 418 -25.42 -35.26 13.04
CA ASP A 418 -26.37 -36.18 13.67
C ASP A 418 -26.73 -35.64 15.06
N VAL A 419 -28.03 -35.46 15.30
CA VAL A 419 -28.59 -35.02 16.58
C VAL A 419 -29.66 -36.01 17.04
N ALA A 420 -30.07 -35.93 18.32
CA ALA A 420 -31.08 -36.83 18.89
C ALA A 420 -32.38 -36.87 18.08
N ASP A 421 -32.77 -35.73 17.49
CA ASP A 421 -34.00 -35.56 16.70
C ASP A 421 -33.78 -35.68 15.18
N GLY A 422 -32.70 -36.36 14.74
CA GLY A 422 -32.47 -36.71 13.33
C GLY A 422 -31.17 -36.18 12.74
N ARG A 423 -31.05 -36.28 11.42
CA ARG A 423 -29.85 -35.89 10.66
C ARG A 423 -30.05 -34.58 9.92
N ILE A 424 -29.20 -33.60 10.21
CA ILE A 424 -29.24 -32.26 9.62
C ILE A 424 -28.23 -32.18 8.48
N PHE A 425 -28.63 -31.60 7.35
CA PHE A 425 -27.78 -31.31 6.20
C PHE A 425 -27.75 -29.79 5.97
N VAL A 426 -26.56 -29.22 5.84
CA VAL A 426 -26.34 -27.81 5.53
C VAL A 426 -25.35 -27.72 4.38
N GLY A 427 -25.70 -27.05 3.27
CA GLY A 427 -24.81 -26.97 2.12
C GLY A 427 -25.45 -26.39 0.87
N ASN A 428 -24.84 -26.66 -0.28
CA ASN A 428 -25.29 -26.18 -1.59
C ASN A 428 -26.37 -27.10 -2.21
N ASN A 429 -26.89 -26.71 -3.38
CA ASN A 429 -27.88 -27.50 -4.13
C ASN A 429 -27.42 -28.91 -4.47
N ALA A 430 -26.14 -29.10 -4.77
CA ALA A 430 -25.61 -30.42 -5.07
C ALA A 430 -25.61 -31.32 -3.81
N TRP A 431 -25.36 -30.76 -2.63
CA TRP A 431 -25.47 -31.48 -1.37
C TRP A 431 -26.90 -31.95 -1.07
N MET A 432 -27.88 -31.12 -1.38
CA MET A 432 -29.30 -31.49 -1.26
C MET A 432 -29.66 -32.62 -2.23
N THR A 433 -29.20 -32.52 -3.47
CA THR A 433 -29.45 -33.53 -4.50
C THR A 433 -28.81 -34.88 -4.17
N ASP A 434 -27.55 -34.88 -3.73
CA ASP A 434 -26.80 -36.09 -3.36
C ASP A 434 -27.47 -36.86 -2.21
N ASN A 435 -28.22 -36.16 -1.34
CA ASN A 435 -28.95 -36.74 -0.22
C ASN A 435 -30.46 -36.93 -0.49
N GLY A 436 -30.90 -36.79 -1.75
CA GLY A 436 -32.29 -37.02 -2.16
C GLY A 436 -33.30 -36.00 -1.63
N ILE A 437 -32.85 -34.79 -1.26
CA ILE A 437 -33.70 -33.74 -0.69
C ILE A 437 -34.24 -32.87 -1.83
N ALA A 438 -35.56 -32.83 -1.96
CA ALA A 438 -36.23 -31.97 -2.94
C ALA A 438 -36.28 -30.51 -2.44
N VAL A 439 -35.55 -29.63 -3.11
CA VAL A 439 -35.58 -28.18 -2.87
C VAL A 439 -36.63 -27.56 -3.79
N PRO A 440 -37.64 -26.83 -3.27
CA PRO A 440 -38.60 -26.13 -4.10
C PRO A 440 -37.89 -25.10 -4.99
N ALA A 441 -38.26 -25.04 -6.27
CA ALA A 441 -37.78 -23.97 -7.15
C ALA A 441 -38.31 -22.63 -6.61
N ALA A 442 -37.41 -21.78 -6.12
CA ALA A 442 -37.80 -20.47 -5.63
C ALA A 442 -38.39 -19.64 -6.79
N PRO A 443 -39.62 -19.09 -6.67
CA PRO A 443 -40.17 -18.24 -7.71
C PRO A 443 -39.42 -16.89 -7.72
N GLY A 444 -38.58 -16.68 -8.74
CA GLY A 444 -38.17 -15.34 -9.19
C GLY A 444 -37.04 -14.63 -8.43
N THR A 445 -36.19 -15.32 -7.66
CA THR A 445 -34.95 -14.71 -7.16
C THR A 445 -33.81 -14.95 -8.14
N GLU A 446 -33.26 -13.87 -8.70
CA GLU A 446 -31.96 -13.88 -9.40
C GLU A 446 -30.90 -14.45 -8.44
N GLN A 447 -30.63 -15.75 -8.57
CA GLN A 447 -29.93 -16.64 -7.65
C GLN A 447 -28.42 -16.46 -7.53
N ALA A 448 -27.88 -15.30 -7.92
CA ALA A 448 -26.43 -15.13 -8.05
C ALA A 448 -25.80 -14.11 -7.09
N ALA A 449 -26.59 -13.29 -6.39
CA ALA A 449 -26.08 -12.15 -5.63
C ALA A 449 -25.76 -12.43 -4.15
N VAL A 450 -26.17 -13.59 -3.61
CA VAL A 450 -25.98 -13.92 -2.19
C VAL A 450 -25.62 -15.40 -2.06
N SER A 451 -24.62 -15.73 -1.23
CA SER A 451 -24.31 -17.12 -0.89
C SER A 451 -25.49 -17.71 -0.10
N GLU A 452 -26.35 -18.45 -0.78
CA GLU A 452 -27.45 -19.19 -0.17
C GLU A 452 -26.96 -20.55 0.35
N ILE A 453 -27.20 -20.78 1.63
CA ILE A 453 -26.91 -22.01 2.34
C ILE A 453 -28.22 -22.70 2.61
N LEU A 454 -28.41 -23.88 2.03
CA LEU A 454 -29.63 -24.65 2.16
C LEU A 454 -29.56 -25.50 3.41
N VAL A 455 -30.70 -25.69 4.08
CA VAL A 455 -30.83 -26.42 5.34
C VAL A 455 -31.93 -27.46 5.20
N ALA A 456 -31.63 -28.69 5.63
CA ALA A 456 -32.57 -29.80 5.62
C ALA A 456 -32.39 -30.69 6.85
N ARG A 457 -33.44 -31.42 7.22
CA ARG A 457 -33.41 -32.44 8.28
C ARG A 457 -34.20 -33.67 7.84
N ASP A 458 -33.62 -34.86 8.02
CA ASP A 458 -34.23 -36.17 7.70
C ASP A 458 -34.86 -36.24 6.30
N GLY A 459 -34.17 -35.72 5.29
CA GLY A 459 -34.66 -35.73 3.91
C GLY A 459 -35.69 -34.63 3.58
N ARG A 460 -36.13 -33.84 4.57
CA ARG A 460 -37.05 -32.71 4.39
C ARG A 460 -36.27 -31.39 4.33
N TYR A 461 -36.51 -30.61 3.28
CA TYR A 461 -36.03 -29.24 3.16
C TYR A 461 -36.68 -28.34 4.22
N LEU A 462 -35.86 -27.61 4.98
CA LEU A 462 -36.31 -26.69 6.04
C LEU A 462 -36.29 -25.23 5.58
N GLY A 463 -35.31 -24.84 4.77
CA GLY A 463 -35.15 -23.45 4.35
C GLY A 463 -33.77 -23.12 3.81
N ALA A 464 -33.55 -21.82 3.56
CA ALA A 464 -32.29 -21.27 3.08
C ALA A 464 -31.85 -20.06 3.92
N ILE A 465 -30.55 -19.92 4.12
CA ILE A 465 -29.91 -18.80 4.80
C ILE A 465 -29.04 -18.06 3.78
N ALA A 466 -29.35 -16.79 3.56
CA ALA A 466 -28.62 -15.92 2.65
C ALA A 466 -27.59 -15.12 3.45
N VAL A 467 -26.30 -15.31 3.13
CA VAL A 467 -25.17 -14.66 3.80
C VAL A 467 -24.44 -13.75 2.81
N ALA A 468 -24.23 -12.49 3.18
CA ALA A 468 -23.48 -11.52 2.39
C ALA A 468 -22.73 -10.53 3.29
N ASP A 469 -21.75 -9.86 2.71
CA ASP A 469 -21.01 -8.80 3.37
C ASP A 469 -21.88 -7.53 3.54
N THR A 470 -21.82 -6.93 4.71
CA THR A 470 -22.67 -5.78 5.06
C THR A 470 -22.04 -4.48 4.57
N ILE A 471 -22.80 -3.69 3.82
CA ILE A 471 -22.39 -2.35 3.36
C ILE A 471 -22.28 -1.40 4.56
N ARG A 472 -21.22 -0.60 4.59
CA ARG A 472 -21.01 0.41 5.62
C ARG A 472 -22.09 1.50 5.55
N PRO A 473 -22.65 1.94 6.68
CA PRO A 473 -23.70 2.98 6.69
C PRO A 473 -23.21 4.30 6.07
N GLU A 474 -21.93 4.63 6.24
CA GLU A 474 -21.29 5.83 5.70
C GLU A 474 -21.00 5.76 4.19
N ALA A 475 -20.98 4.56 3.58
CA ALA A 475 -20.57 4.39 2.18
C ALA A 475 -21.42 5.22 1.22
N ARG A 476 -22.75 5.23 1.41
CA ARG A 476 -23.67 6.00 0.56
C ARG A 476 -23.37 7.50 0.59
N ALA A 477 -23.12 8.06 1.77
CA ALA A 477 -22.81 9.48 1.93
C ALA A 477 -21.44 9.84 1.33
N ALA A 478 -20.45 8.94 1.47
CA ALA A 478 -19.13 9.11 0.86
C ALA A 478 -19.22 9.13 -0.68
N MET A 479 -19.97 8.20 -1.28
CA MET A 479 -20.19 8.14 -2.73
C MET A 479 -20.89 9.39 -3.27
N GLN A 480 -21.90 9.88 -2.55
CA GLN A 480 -22.58 11.14 -2.91
C GLN A 480 -21.63 12.33 -2.84
N SER A 481 -20.76 12.38 -1.83
CA SER A 481 -19.78 13.46 -1.69
C SER A 481 -18.77 13.46 -2.84
N LEU A 482 -18.27 12.28 -3.24
CA LEU A 482 -17.38 12.14 -4.41
C LEU A 482 -18.08 12.60 -5.70
N ALA A 483 -19.34 12.21 -5.90
CA ALA A 483 -20.12 12.64 -7.06
C ALA A 483 -20.33 14.17 -7.10
N LEU A 484 -20.58 14.80 -5.95
CA LEU A 484 -20.71 16.27 -5.84
C LEU A 484 -19.39 17.00 -6.13
N MET A 485 -18.24 16.36 -5.88
CA MET A 485 -16.92 16.89 -6.25
C MET A 485 -16.60 16.70 -7.74
N GLY A 486 -17.48 16.04 -8.51
CA GLY A 486 -17.23 15.72 -9.92
C GLY A 486 -16.23 14.57 -10.14
N ILE A 487 -15.96 13.80 -9.09
CA ILE A 487 -15.03 12.65 -9.16
C ILE A 487 -15.80 11.44 -9.71
N LYS A 488 -15.27 10.81 -10.75
CA LYS A 488 -15.82 9.57 -11.30
C LYS A 488 -15.50 8.42 -10.36
N THR A 489 -16.49 7.61 -10.01
CA THR A 489 -16.28 6.43 -9.16
C THR A 489 -16.44 5.14 -9.97
N ILE A 490 -15.52 4.21 -9.79
CA ILE A 490 -15.55 2.88 -10.42
C ILE A 490 -15.43 1.83 -9.31
N LEU A 491 -16.31 0.84 -9.29
CA LEU A 491 -16.16 -0.33 -8.43
C LEU A 491 -15.27 -1.35 -9.15
N LEU A 492 -14.22 -1.80 -8.49
CA LEU A 492 -13.37 -2.90 -8.94
C LEU A 492 -13.40 -3.99 -7.87
N THR A 493 -13.96 -5.15 -8.21
CA THR A 493 -14.16 -6.27 -7.28
C THR A 493 -13.98 -7.59 -8.03
N GLY A 494 -13.47 -8.60 -7.31
CA GLY A 494 -13.38 -9.98 -7.80
C GLY A 494 -14.69 -10.75 -7.70
N ASP A 495 -15.69 -10.18 -7.02
CA ASP A 495 -16.96 -10.84 -6.79
C ASP A 495 -17.75 -11.06 -8.09
N ALA A 496 -18.69 -12.01 -8.04
CA ALA A 496 -19.59 -12.25 -9.15
C ALA A 496 -20.40 -10.99 -9.52
N ALA A 497 -20.67 -10.80 -10.81
CA ALA A 497 -21.30 -9.59 -11.35
C ALA A 497 -22.71 -9.28 -10.81
N ALA A 498 -23.37 -10.24 -10.15
CA ALA A 498 -24.64 -10.00 -9.47
C ALA A 498 -24.46 -9.43 -8.05
N VAL A 499 -23.29 -9.63 -7.43
CA VAL A 499 -22.91 -9.14 -6.10
C VAL A 499 -22.25 -7.77 -6.19
N ALA A 500 -21.49 -7.52 -7.26
CA ALA A 500 -20.85 -6.25 -7.61
C ALA A 500 -21.88 -5.21 -8.08
#